data_AF-A0A0L0HCN4-F1
#
_entry.id   AF-A0A0L0HCN4-F1
#
_cell.length_a   1.000
_cell.length_b   1.000
_cell.length_c   1.000
_cell.angle_alpha   90.00
_cell.angle_beta   90.00
_cell.angle_gamma   90.00
#
_symmetry.space_group_name_H-M   'P 1'
#
loop_
_entity.id
_entity.type
_entity.pdbx_description
1 polymer ?
#
loop_
_entity_poly.entity_id
_entity_poly.type
_entity_poly.pdbx_seq_one_letter_code
_entity_poly.pdbx_strand_id
1 'polypeptide(L)'
;MTADSLKPLLHIEVCLAPHSTARYDFTRRHVQDFLLTTYPSVVVHTTLSKDDFQDVDFLRINVEWIRVCEVHGAQDQTEVQALSSIILSIHVFQLNEEEGVDEISEEENVVTSNHWILPAKGLHGLWESLIYDNNIQLNLLDYVYTSMLFGDNGVDPHIISVNRVALLHGPPGTGKTSLCRALAQKLAIRLADRYSHGKLIEINSHSLFSKFFSESGKLVMKMFQQIHEMLEDDDAFVCVLIDEVESLSAARKAALSGMEPSDAIRVVNALLTQLDQLRKRKNVLILTTSNITEAIDVAFIDRVDIKQFIPPPSHRARYAILSSCLTELIQKRIIEQPETPLVDYREIDLYTCPTGGMQGREESLQLWKVAGDCEGFSGRTLRKLPFLAHAFFVSSNTSTLRAYTQALSMAVQAEKSNRAMVGLGGDM
;
A
#
# COMPACT_ATOMS: atom_id res chain seq x y z
N MET A 1 -26.16 34.76 6.39
CA MET A 1 -24.93 34.15 5.85
C MET A 1 -25.02 32.66 6.13
N THR A 2 -25.65 31.93 5.23
CA THR A 2 -25.76 30.48 5.29
C THR A 2 -24.39 29.90 5.08
N ALA A 3 -23.94 29.02 5.97
CA ALA A 3 -22.76 28.23 5.75
C ALA A 3 -22.97 27.46 4.44
N ASP A 4 -22.27 27.84 3.37
CA ASP A 4 -22.08 26.97 2.22
C ASP A 4 -21.34 25.74 2.77
N SER A 5 -22.10 24.69 3.07
CA SER A 5 -21.55 23.39 3.39
C SER A 5 -20.76 22.96 2.16
N LEU A 6 -19.43 23.04 2.23
CA LEU A 6 -18.53 22.50 1.21
C LEU A 6 -18.98 21.06 0.93
N LYS A 7 -19.45 20.82 -0.30
CA LYS A 7 -19.83 19.49 -0.73
C LYS A 7 -18.61 18.56 -0.58
N PRO A 8 -18.76 17.37 -0.01
CA PRO A 8 -17.63 16.44 0.11
C PRO A 8 -17.12 16.03 -1.28
N LEU A 9 -15.83 15.73 -1.35
CA LEU A 9 -15.16 15.31 -2.58
C LEU A 9 -15.03 13.78 -2.60
N LEU A 10 -15.63 13.13 -3.59
CA LEU A 10 -15.54 11.68 -3.80
C LEU A 10 -14.50 11.38 -4.88
N HIS A 11 -13.50 10.58 -4.53
CA HIS A 11 -12.48 10.13 -5.48
C HIS A 11 -12.97 8.90 -6.25
N ILE A 12 -12.81 8.94 -7.56
CA ILE A 12 -13.15 7.84 -8.48
C ILE A 12 -11.91 7.53 -9.31
N GLU A 13 -11.54 6.27 -9.39
CA GLU A 13 -10.44 5.79 -10.21
C GLU A 13 -10.99 5.08 -11.44
N VAL A 14 -10.47 5.42 -12.62
CA VAL A 14 -10.89 4.85 -13.90
C VAL A 14 -9.67 4.27 -14.59
N CYS A 15 -9.63 2.94 -14.70
CA CYS A 15 -8.58 2.26 -15.45
C CYS A 15 -9.00 2.08 -16.89
N LEU A 16 -8.19 2.60 -17.81
CA LEU A 16 -8.35 2.35 -19.24
C LEU A 16 -7.91 0.92 -19.58
N ALA A 17 -8.51 0.37 -20.64
CA ALA A 17 -8.07 -0.88 -21.23
C ALA A 17 -6.66 -0.72 -21.85
N PRO A 18 -5.81 -1.76 -21.89
CA PRO A 18 -4.42 -1.64 -22.37
C PRO A 18 -4.28 -1.18 -23.83
N HIS A 19 -5.30 -1.44 -24.66
CA HIS A 19 -5.32 -1.05 -26.07
C HIS A 19 -5.98 0.32 -26.31
N SER A 20 -6.52 0.95 -25.25
CA SER A 20 -7.20 2.23 -25.34
C SER A 20 -6.21 3.34 -25.60
N THR A 21 -6.56 4.23 -26.53
CA THR A 21 -5.85 5.49 -26.81
C THR A 21 -6.72 6.71 -26.49
N ALA A 22 -7.80 6.49 -25.74
CA ALA A 22 -8.75 7.52 -25.38
C ALA A 22 -8.10 8.60 -24.51
N ARG A 23 -8.37 9.87 -24.83
CA ARG A 23 -7.87 11.01 -24.04
C ARG A 23 -8.51 11.04 -22.66
N TYR A 24 -7.70 11.27 -21.62
CA TYR A 24 -8.15 11.27 -20.22
C TYR A 24 -9.30 12.24 -19.96
N ASP A 25 -9.22 13.48 -20.48
CA ASP A 25 -10.30 14.47 -20.32
C ASP A 25 -11.63 14.03 -20.94
N PHE A 26 -11.56 13.31 -22.05
CA PHE A 26 -12.76 12.84 -22.75
C PHE A 26 -13.38 11.67 -21.98
N THR A 27 -12.56 10.71 -21.55
CA THR A 27 -12.99 9.61 -20.69
C THR A 27 -13.61 10.12 -19.40
N ARG A 28 -13.00 11.13 -18.76
CA ARG A 28 -13.49 11.74 -17.52
C ARG A 28 -14.93 12.23 -17.65
N ARG A 29 -15.24 12.96 -18.73
CA ARG A 29 -16.60 13.46 -19.00
C ARG A 29 -17.59 12.32 -19.20
N HIS A 30 -17.23 11.32 -20.01
CA HIS A 30 -18.10 10.17 -20.25
C HIS A 30 -18.40 9.36 -18.98
N VAL A 31 -17.41 9.18 -18.11
CA VAL A 31 -17.61 8.52 -16.81
C VAL A 31 -18.47 9.37 -15.88
N GLN A 32 -18.25 10.68 -15.83
CA GLN A 32 -19.05 11.59 -15.03
C GLN A 32 -20.53 11.55 -15.45
N ASP A 33 -20.80 11.67 -16.75
CA ASP A 33 -22.16 11.64 -17.30
C ASP A 33 -22.83 10.29 -17.05
N PHE A 34 -22.10 9.18 -17.22
CA PHE A 34 -22.59 7.84 -16.91
C PHE A 34 -22.98 7.69 -15.44
N LEU A 35 -22.11 8.10 -14.51
CA LEU A 35 -22.38 7.94 -13.08
C LEU A 35 -23.58 8.78 -12.63
N LEU A 36 -23.65 10.05 -13.06
CA LEU A 36 -24.73 10.96 -12.68
C LEU A 36 -26.08 10.60 -13.30
N THR A 37 -26.09 9.95 -14.46
CA THR A 37 -27.34 9.55 -15.15
C THR A 37 -27.85 8.20 -14.67
N THR A 38 -26.95 7.25 -14.42
CA THR A 38 -27.31 5.86 -14.12
C THR A 38 -27.55 5.63 -12.63
N TYR A 39 -26.79 6.28 -11.75
CA TYR A 39 -26.83 6.03 -10.31
C TYR A 39 -27.33 7.27 -9.54
N PRO A 40 -28.33 7.13 -8.67
CA PRO A 40 -28.70 8.21 -7.74
C PRO A 40 -27.71 8.32 -6.57
N SER A 41 -27.11 7.18 -6.19
CA SER A 41 -26.16 7.06 -5.09
C SER A 41 -25.16 5.94 -5.36
N VAL A 42 -23.98 6.06 -4.78
CA VAL A 42 -22.89 5.08 -4.91
C VAL A 42 -22.40 4.63 -3.53
N VAL A 43 -21.92 3.39 -3.45
CA VAL A 43 -21.29 2.86 -2.24
C VAL A 43 -19.78 2.94 -2.40
N VAL A 44 -19.09 3.51 -1.42
CA VAL A 44 -17.63 3.60 -1.36
C VAL A 44 -17.02 2.19 -1.48
N HIS A 45 -15.87 2.08 -2.16
CA HIS A 45 -15.16 0.84 -2.46
C HIS A 45 -15.83 -0.10 -3.48
N THR A 46 -16.96 0.29 -4.09
CA THR A 46 -17.57 -0.44 -5.21
C THR A 46 -16.70 -0.35 -6.45
N THR A 47 -16.53 -1.47 -7.15
CA THR A 47 -15.87 -1.53 -8.46
C THR A 47 -16.88 -1.95 -9.50
N LEU A 48 -17.09 -1.09 -10.50
CA LEU A 48 -17.91 -1.35 -11.68
C LEU A 48 -17.02 -1.96 -12.77
N SER A 49 -17.48 -3.08 -13.30
CA SER A 49 -16.87 -3.86 -14.37
C SER A 49 -17.49 -3.51 -15.73
N LYS A 50 -16.96 -4.08 -16.81
CA LYS A 50 -17.49 -3.86 -18.17
C LYS A 50 -18.97 -4.22 -18.32
N ASP A 51 -19.46 -5.17 -17.53
CA ASP A 51 -20.86 -5.59 -17.57
C ASP A 51 -21.79 -4.48 -17.05
N ASP A 52 -21.31 -3.64 -16.14
CA ASP A 52 -22.09 -2.55 -15.52
C ASP A 52 -22.30 -1.35 -16.48
N PHE A 53 -21.44 -1.19 -17.50
CA PHE A 53 -21.52 -0.11 -18.48
C PHE A 53 -21.56 -0.62 -19.93
N GLN A 54 -22.05 -1.84 -20.12
CA GLN A 54 -22.15 -2.48 -21.44
C GLN A 54 -22.97 -1.67 -22.47
N ASP A 55 -23.96 -0.90 -22.00
CA ASP A 55 -24.84 -0.09 -22.83
C ASP A 55 -24.17 1.21 -23.32
N VAL A 56 -23.00 1.55 -22.79
CA VAL A 56 -22.21 2.72 -23.18
C VAL A 56 -21.02 2.27 -24.00
N ASP A 57 -21.19 2.26 -25.33
CA ASP A 57 -20.17 1.76 -26.28
C ASP A 57 -18.76 2.32 -26.03
N PHE A 58 -18.64 3.63 -25.78
CA PHE A 58 -17.35 4.25 -25.50
C PHE A 58 -16.68 3.67 -24.26
N LEU A 59 -17.42 3.51 -23.15
CA LEU A 59 -16.87 2.97 -21.90
C LEU A 59 -16.55 1.49 -22.06
N ARG A 60 -17.45 0.71 -22.68
CA ARG A 60 -17.25 -0.72 -22.94
C ARG A 60 -15.96 -1.02 -23.71
N ILE A 61 -15.63 -0.16 -24.68
CA ILE A 61 -14.42 -0.33 -25.51
C ILE A 61 -13.17 0.15 -24.76
N ASN A 62 -13.22 1.30 -24.10
CA ASN A 62 -12.02 2.00 -23.64
C ASN A 62 -11.69 1.83 -22.16
N VAL A 63 -12.65 1.45 -21.32
CA VAL A 63 -12.52 1.38 -19.87
C VAL A 63 -12.55 -0.07 -19.39
N GLU A 64 -11.58 -0.42 -18.56
CA GLU A 64 -11.50 -1.75 -17.95
C GLU A 64 -12.41 -1.86 -16.73
N TRP A 65 -12.33 -0.88 -15.83
CA TRP A 65 -13.15 -0.78 -14.63
C TRP A 65 -13.23 0.65 -14.12
N ILE A 66 -14.28 0.94 -13.35
CA ILE A 66 -14.48 2.22 -12.64
C ILE A 66 -14.63 1.90 -11.16
N ARG A 67 -13.79 2.49 -10.31
CA ARG A 67 -13.83 2.25 -8.86
C ARG A 67 -14.21 3.50 -8.11
N VAL A 68 -15.20 3.36 -7.23
CA VAL A 68 -15.52 4.36 -6.23
C VAL A 68 -14.54 4.17 -5.07
N CYS A 69 -13.65 5.14 -4.88
CA CYS A 69 -12.64 5.11 -3.82
C CYS A 69 -13.19 5.83 -2.59
N GLU A 70 -12.39 6.59 -1.86
CA GLU A 70 -12.77 7.30 -0.64
C GLU A 70 -13.45 8.66 -0.86
N VAL A 71 -14.16 9.11 0.17
CA VAL A 71 -14.66 10.48 0.31
C VAL A 71 -13.69 11.28 1.18
N HIS A 72 -13.15 12.37 0.65
CA HIS A 72 -12.27 13.25 1.39
C HIS A 72 -13.02 13.91 2.56
N GLY A 73 -12.44 13.85 3.76
CA GLY A 73 -13.00 14.45 4.98
C GLY A 73 -14.10 13.64 5.67
N ALA A 74 -14.51 12.48 5.13
CA ALA A 74 -15.46 11.59 5.79
C ALA A 74 -14.75 10.71 6.83
N GLN A 75 -15.30 10.66 8.04
CA GLN A 75 -14.80 9.75 9.08
C GLN A 75 -15.19 8.29 8.81
N ASP A 76 -16.36 8.06 8.20
CA ASP A 76 -16.81 6.74 7.78
C ASP A 76 -16.77 6.62 6.25
N GLN A 77 -15.99 5.65 5.77
CA GLN A 77 -15.78 5.35 4.35
C GLN A 77 -16.68 4.20 3.87
N THR A 78 -17.82 3.96 4.53
CA THR A 78 -18.77 2.91 4.11
C THR A 78 -20.18 3.39 3.88
N GLU A 79 -20.38 4.70 3.95
CA GLU A 79 -21.69 5.29 3.75
C GLU A 79 -22.08 5.30 2.26
N VAL A 80 -23.38 5.14 2.03
CA VAL A 80 -24.00 5.37 0.73
C VAL A 80 -23.97 6.87 0.46
N GLN A 81 -23.36 7.26 -0.65
CA GLN A 81 -23.12 8.64 -1.02
C GLN A 81 -24.08 9.06 -2.12
N ALA A 82 -24.92 10.06 -1.84
CA ALA A 82 -25.82 10.63 -2.83
C ALA A 82 -25.04 11.53 -3.80
N LEU A 83 -25.09 11.21 -5.09
CA LEU A 83 -24.28 11.89 -6.10
C LEU A 83 -24.71 13.36 -6.31
N SER A 84 -25.95 13.73 -5.98
CA SER A 84 -26.45 15.10 -6.06
C SER A 84 -25.76 16.08 -5.09
N SER A 85 -25.28 15.58 -3.94
CA SER A 85 -24.70 16.39 -2.86
C SER A 85 -23.16 16.38 -2.83
N ILE A 86 -22.50 15.80 -3.83
CA ILE A 86 -21.07 15.49 -3.81
C ILE A 86 -20.36 16.01 -5.05
N ILE A 87 -19.08 16.30 -4.92
CA ILE A 87 -18.19 16.65 -6.05
C ILE A 87 -17.40 15.40 -6.44
N LEU A 88 -17.40 15.06 -7.73
CA LEU A 88 -16.65 13.92 -8.26
C LEU A 88 -15.25 14.34 -8.68
N SER A 89 -14.23 13.69 -8.12
CA SER A 89 -12.83 13.79 -8.54
C SER A 89 -12.45 12.50 -9.27
N ILE A 90 -12.47 12.54 -10.61
CA ILE A 90 -12.27 11.36 -11.45
C ILE A 90 -10.82 11.33 -11.99
N HIS A 91 -10.10 10.30 -11.58
CA HIS A 91 -8.69 10.02 -11.89
C HIS A 91 -8.64 8.95 -12.98
N VAL A 92 -8.30 9.33 -14.20
CA VAL A 92 -8.19 8.41 -15.34
C VAL A 92 -6.72 8.03 -15.52
N PHE A 93 -6.45 6.73 -15.65
CA PHE A 93 -5.10 6.23 -15.85
C PHE A 93 -5.09 4.94 -16.67
N GLN A 94 -3.91 4.54 -17.12
CA GLN A 94 -3.66 3.26 -17.79
C GLN A 94 -2.51 2.55 -17.06
N LEU A 95 -2.62 1.23 -16.91
CA LEU A 95 -1.57 0.42 -16.27
C LEU A 95 -0.46 0.12 -17.27
N ASN A 96 0.79 0.33 -16.85
CA ASN A 96 1.96 -0.12 -17.58
C ASN A 96 2.17 -1.62 -17.35
N GLU A 97 2.30 -2.36 -18.46
CA GLU A 97 2.51 -3.82 -18.49
C GLU A 97 3.97 -4.23 -18.24
N GLU A 98 4.91 -3.28 -18.33
CA GLU A 98 6.32 -3.53 -18.05
C GLU A 98 6.53 -3.88 -16.58
N GLU A 99 7.24 -4.98 -16.33
CA GLU A 99 7.64 -5.37 -14.98
C GLU A 99 8.78 -4.49 -14.47
N GLY A 100 9.03 -4.55 -13.16
CA GLY A 100 10.11 -3.78 -12.56
C GLY A 100 11.46 -4.17 -13.18
N VAL A 101 12.25 -3.18 -13.58
CA VAL A 101 13.57 -3.40 -14.14
C VAL A 101 14.58 -3.35 -13.00
N ASP A 102 15.34 -4.43 -12.85
CA ASP A 102 16.51 -4.47 -11.96
C ASP A 102 17.65 -3.72 -12.64
N GLU A 103 18.08 -2.59 -12.06
CA GLU A 103 19.29 -1.93 -12.54
C GLU A 103 20.51 -2.69 -12.04
N ILE A 104 21.28 -3.24 -12.99
CA ILE A 104 22.53 -3.97 -12.73
C ILE A 104 23.69 -3.03 -13.08
N SER A 105 24.60 -2.81 -12.14
CA SER A 105 25.86 -2.12 -12.43
C SER A 105 26.74 -2.97 -13.36
N GLU A 106 26.99 -2.50 -14.59
CA GLU A 106 27.83 -3.19 -15.59
C GLU A 106 29.26 -3.47 -15.09
N GLU A 107 29.77 -2.68 -14.16
CA GLU A 107 31.12 -2.83 -13.60
C GLU A 107 31.22 -3.99 -12.59
N GLU A 108 30.12 -4.37 -11.94
CA GLU A 108 30.15 -5.33 -10.82
C GLU A 108 29.13 -6.49 -10.91
N ASN A 109 28.23 -6.52 -11.92
CA ASN A 109 27.12 -7.49 -12.02
C ASN A 109 26.23 -7.53 -10.76
N VAL A 110 26.03 -6.38 -10.12
CA VAL A 110 25.22 -6.27 -8.88
C VAL A 110 23.98 -5.43 -9.14
N VAL A 111 22.82 -5.97 -8.76
CA VAL A 111 21.55 -5.21 -8.71
C VAL A 111 21.65 -4.12 -7.64
N THR A 112 21.51 -2.86 -8.05
CA THR A 112 21.62 -1.67 -7.19
C THR A 112 20.26 -1.17 -6.72
N SER A 113 19.23 -1.26 -7.55
CA SER A 113 17.90 -0.73 -7.32
C SER A 113 16.88 -1.34 -8.26
N ASN A 114 15.62 -1.34 -7.84
CA ASN A 114 14.49 -1.81 -8.64
C ASN A 114 13.66 -0.61 -9.10
N HIS A 115 13.28 -0.59 -10.38
CA HIS A 115 12.62 0.56 -11.01
C HIS A 115 11.27 0.16 -11.60
N TRP A 116 10.23 0.95 -11.32
CA TRP A 116 8.91 0.78 -11.93
C TRP A 116 8.42 2.08 -12.57
N ILE A 117 7.75 1.96 -13.70
CA ILE A 117 6.97 3.04 -14.31
C ILE A 117 5.54 2.96 -13.76
N LEU A 118 5.09 4.02 -13.09
CA LEU A 118 3.78 4.10 -12.45
C LEU A 118 2.77 4.80 -13.36
N PRO A 119 1.49 4.38 -13.35
CA PRO A 119 0.94 3.26 -12.59
C PRO A 119 1.33 1.89 -13.16
N ALA A 120 1.88 0.99 -12.32
CA ALA A 120 2.38 -0.32 -12.74
C ALA A 120 1.32 -1.41 -12.55
N LYS A 121 1.20 -2.36 -13.50
CA LYS A 121 0.28 -3.50 -13.37
C LYS A 121 0.64 -4.43 -12.21
N GLY A 122 1.92 -4.67 -11.97
CA GLY A 122 2.40 -5.51 -10.86
C GLY A 122 2.05 -4.97 -9.46
N LEU A 123 1.71 -3.68 -9.35
CA LEU A 123 1.28 -3.04 -8.09
C LEU A 123 -0.24 -2.84 -8.00
N HIS A 124 -0.99 -3.25 -9.03
CA HIS A 124 -2.44 -3.12 -9.05
C HIS A 124 -3.09 -3.98 -7.95
N GLY A 125 -4.08 -3.42 -7.24
CA GLY A 125 -4.77 -4.09 -6.13
C GLY A 125 -3.98 -4.15 -4.81
N LEU A 126 -2.70 -3.73 -4.81
CA LEU A 126 -1.86 -3.81 -3.61
C LEU A 126 -2.41 -2.93 -2.48
N TRP A 127 -2.91 -1.73 -2.81
CA TRP A 127 -3.50 -0.80 -1.84
C TRP A 127 -4.67 -1.42 -1.08
N GLU A 128 -5.58 -2.05 -1.80
CA GLU A 128 -6.79 -2.66 -1.24
C GLU A 128 -6.50 -3.96 -0.50
N SER A 129 -5.40 -4.63 -0.85
CA SER A 129 -4.94 -5.82 -0.12
C SER A 129 -4.38 -5.47 1.27
N LEU A 130 -3.99 -4.22 1.53
CA LEU A 130 -3.45 -3.83 2.82
C LEU A 130 -4.58 -3.36 3.72
N ILE A 131 -4.81 -4.09 4.81
CA ILE A 131 -5.91 -3.84 5.73
C ILE A 131 -5.32 -3.41 7.07
N TYR A 132 -5.67 -2.19 7.48
CA TYR A 132 -5.28 -1.59 8.76
C TYR A 132 -6.54 -1.11 9.49
N ASP A 133 -6.52 -1.15 10.82
CA ASP A 133 -7.70 -0.76 11.63
C ASP A 133 -7.96 0.75 11.65
N ASN A 134 -6.89 1.53 11.45
CA ASN A 134 -6.94 2.97 11.41
C ASN A 134 -6.90 3.44 9.94
N ASN A 135 -7.38 4.67 9.69
CA ASN A 135 -7.25 5.37 8.41
C ASN A 135 -5.79 5.76 8.07
N ILE A 136 -4.79 4.96 8.47
CA ILE A 136 -3.36 5.20 8.24
C ILE A 136 -3.08 5.43 6.76
N GLN A 137 -3.67 4.61 5.89
CA GLN A 137 -3.53 4.73 4.44
C GLN A 137 -4.02 6.09 3.94
N LEU A 138 -5.23 6.48 4.32
CA LEU A 138 -5.83 7.75 3.91
C LEU A 138 -5.08 8.95 4.51
N ASN A 139 -4.71 8.89 5.79
CA ASN A 139 -3.94 9.94 6.44
C ASN A 139 -2.59 10.17 5.75
N LEU A 140 -1.89 9.09 5.37
CA LEU A 140 -0.64 9.18 4.61
C LEU A 140 -0.87 9.78 3.21
N LEU A 141 -1.93 9.34 2.52
CA LEU A 141 -2.27 9.84 1.20
C LEU A 141 -2.62 11.33 1.23
N ASP A 142 -3.48 11.76 2.15
CA ASP A 142 -3.90 13.14 2.34
C ASP A 142 -2.71 14.04 2.72
N TYR A 143 -1.83 13.56 3.61
CA TYR A 143 -0.63 14.31 3.97
C TYR A 143 0.27 14.54 2.76
N VAL A 144 0.58 13.47 2.02
CA VAL A 144 1.49 13.57 0.87
C VAL A 144 0.86 14.42 -0.23
N TYR A 145 -0.43 14.26 -0.49
CA TYR A 145 -1.16 15.10 -1.44
C TYR A 145 -1.11 16.58 -1.04
N THR A 146 -1.30 16.89 0.25
CA THR A 146 -1.21 18.26 0.78
C THR A 146 0.20 18.83 0.63
N SER A 147 1.23 18.03 0.89
CA SER A 147 2.64 18.39 0.69
C SER A 147 2.92 18.77 -0.77
N MET A 148 2.35 18.04 -1.71
CA MET A 148 2.45 18.32 -3.15
C MET A 148 1.70 19.60 -3.52
N LEU A 149 0.48 19.81 -2.99
CA LEU A 149 -0.31 21.02 -3.18
C LEU A 149 0.44 22.28 -2.70
N PHE A 150 1.10 22.22 -1.55
CA PHE A 150 1.90 23.35 -1.04
C PHE A 150 3.07 23.67 -1.98
N GLY A 151 3.70 22.65 -2.56
CA GLY A 151 4.76 22.82 -3.54
C GLY A 151 4.31 23.56 -4.81
N ASP A 152 3.09 23.29 -5.27
CA ASP A 152 2.50 23.94 -6.46
C ASP A 152 2.18 25.39 -6.23
N ASN A 153 1.61 25.68 -5.06
CA ASN A 153 1.23 27.05 -4.69
C ASN A 153 2.44 27.89 -4.27
N GLY A 154 3.67 27.36 -4.39
CA GLY A 154 4.89 28.10 -4.10
C GLY A 154 5.03 28.50 -2.63
N VAL A 155 4.47 27.71 -1.71
CA VAL A 155 4.60 27.94 -0.27
C VAL A 155 6.08 27.93 0.11
N ASP A 156 6.53 28.97 0.82
CA ASP A 156 7.94 29.11 1.19
C ASP A 156 8.32 28.06 2.25
N PRO A 157 9.24 27.13 1.94
CA PRO A 157 9.67 26.10 2.87
C PRO A 157 10.40 26.66 4.11
N HIS A 158 10.89 27.90 4.07
CA HIS A 158 11.50 28.56 5.24
C HIS A 158 10.46 29.02 6.26
N ILE A 159 9.20 29.21 5.85
CA ILE A 159 8.09 29.61 6.72
C ILE A 159 7.31 28.36 7.15
N ILE A 160 6.98 27.49 6.19
CA ILE A 160 6.24 26.24 6.42
C ILE A 160 7.12 25.09 5.96
N SER A 161 7.80 24.44 6.90
CA SER A 161 8.70 23.31 6.61
C SER A 161 7.93 22.11 6.07
N VAL A 162 8.29 21.67 4.86
CA VAL A 162 7.82 20.44 4.22
C VAL A 162 9.04 19.75 3.59
N ASN A 163 9.48 18.66 4.21
CA ASN A 163 10.64 17.87 3.83
C ASN A 163 10.32 16.69 2.88
N ARG A 164 9.04 16.37 2.62
CA ARG A 164 8.60 15.30 1.67
C ARG A 164 9.23 13.93 1.97
N VAL A 165 9.59 13.67 3.22
CA VAL A 165 10.15 12.40 3.67
C VAL A 165 9.19 11.74 4.66
N ALA A 166 8.71 10.55 4.33
CA ALA A 166 7.88 9.73 5.21
C ALA A 166 8.64 8.50 5.68
N LEU A 167 8.52 8.19 6.98
CA LEU A 167 9.07 7.00 7.61
C LEU A 167 7.93 6.13 8.14
N LEU A 168 7.86 4.91 7.63
CA LEU A 168 6.98 3.87 8.13
C LEU A 168 7.80 2.93 9.02
N HIS A 169 7.46 2.83 10.30
CA HIS A 169 8.21 1.98 11.23
C HIS A 169 7.30 1.03 12.00
N GLY A 170 7.83 -0.13 12.41
CA GLY A 170 7.08 -1.13 13.18
C GLY A 170 7.57 -2.55 12.94
N PRO A 171 6.95 -3.56 13.56
CA PRO A 171 7.41 -4.94 13.50
C PRO A 171 7.55 -5.49 12.06
N PRO A 172 8.44 -6.46 11.81
CA PRO A 172 8.58 -7.07 10.49
C PRO A 172 7.29 -7.80 10.05
N GLY A 173 7.01 -7.75 8.75
CA GLY A 173 5.85 -8.44 8.17
C GLY A 173 4.49 -7.73 8.34
N THR A 174 4.47 -6.47 8.78
CA THR A 174 3.25 -5.61 8.85
C THR A 174 2.92 -4.88 7.55
N GLY A 175 3.68 -5.13 6.47
CA GLY A 175 3.39 -4.59 5.14
C GLY A 175 3.94 -3.19 4.86
N LYS A 176 4.93 -2.69 5.61
CA LYS A 176 5.53 -1.35 5.43
C LYS A 176 6.00 -1.08 4.00
N THR A 177 6.86 -1.94 3.44
CA THR A 177 7.37 -1.84 2.06
C THR A 177 6.23 -1.91 1.04
N SER A 178 5.29 -2.84 1.24
CA SER A 178 4.09 -2.95 0.40
C SER A 178 3.22 -1.69 0.45
N LEU A 179 3.09 -1.07 1.63
CA LEU A 179 2.34 0.17 1.80
C LEU A 179 3.03 1.34 1.09
N CYS A 180 4.35 1.43 1.12
CA CYS A 180 5.08 2.43 0.34
C CYS A 180 4.85 2.27 -1.16
N ARG A 181 4.96 1.04 -1.69
CA ARG A 181 4.71 0.74 -3.11
C ARG A 181 3.26 1.08 -3.49
N ALA A 182 2.30 0.70 -2.65
CA ALA A 182 0.89 0.98 -2.87
C ALA A 182 0.58 2.49 -2.81
N LEU A 183 1.22 3.22 -1.89
CA LEU A 183 1.08 4.68 -1.77
C LEU A 183 1.66 5.37 -3.01
N ALA A 184 2.83 4.94 -3.50
CA ALA A 184 3.42 5.46 -4.72
C ALA A 184 2.50 5.26 -5.93
N GLN A 185 1.95 4.05 -6.08
CA GLN A 185 0.96 3.72 -7.11
C GLN A 185 -0.28 4.63 -7.02
N LYS A 186 -0.88 4.78 -5.83
CA LYS A 186 -2.06 5.62 -5.64
C LYS A 186 -1.77 7.09 -5.92
N LEU A 187 -0.62 7.60 -5.49
CA LEU A 187 -0.22 8.98 -5.77
C LEU A 187 -0.02 9.24 -7.27
N ALA A 188 0.60 8.30 -8.00
CA ALA A 188 0.74 8.42 -9.45
C ALA A 188 -0.64 8.51 -10.15
N ILE A 189 -1.64 7.77 -9.66
CA ILE A 189 -3.01 7.85 -10.17
C ILE A 189 -3.66 9.20 -9.81
N ARG A 190 -3.53 9.65 -8.54
CA ARG A 190 -4.15 10.90 -8.06
C ARG A 190 -3.54 12.16 -8.65
N LEU A 191 -2.28 12.08 -9.05
CA LEU A 191 -1.52 13.18 -9.61
C LEU A 191 -1.41 13.08 -11.14
N ALA A 192 -2.21 12.23 -11.80
CA ALA A 192 -2.20 12.06 -13.26
C ALA A 192 -2.55 13.34 -14.04
N ASP A 193 -3.26 14.28 -13.41
CA ASP A 193 -3.52 15.61 -14.00
C ASP A 193 -2.32 16.57 -13.89
N ARG A 194 -1.38 16.26 -12.99
CA ARG A 194 -0.21 17.08 -12.69
C ARG A 194 1.06 16.56 -13.35
N TYR A 195 1.23 15.24 -13.37
CA TYR A 195 2.41 14.57 -13.91
C TYR A 195 1.98 13.63 -15.02
N SER A 196 2.73 13.64 -16.12
CA SER A 196 2.46 12.81 -17.29
C SER A 196 2.75 11.32 -17.03
N HIS A 197 3.72 11.05 -16.15
CA HIS A 197 4.07 9.70 -15.70
C HIS A 197 4.72 9.70 -14.31
N GLY A 198 4.63 8.56 -13.62
CA GLY A 198 5.32 8.34 -12.35
C GLY A 198 6.46 7.32 -12.45
N LYS A 199 7.43 7.41 -11.54
CA LYS A 199 8.51 6.44 -11.36
C LYS A 199 8.62 6.05 -9.91
N LEU A 200 8.84 4.77 -9.62
CA LEU A 200 9.20 4.26 -8.31
C LEU A 200 10.60 3.66 -8.38
N ILE A 201 11.47 4.10 -7.48
CA ILE A 201 12.85 3.61 -7.35
C ILE A 201 12.97 3.02 -5.96
N GLU A 202 13.12 1.71 -5.86
CA GLU A 202 13.30 1.01 -4.59
C GLU A 202 14.76 0.64 -4.38
N ILE A 203 15.23 1.01 -3.19
CA ILE A 203 16.60 0.89 -2.76
C ILE A 203 16.58 0.06 -1.47
N ASN A 204 17.11 -1.16 -1.52
CA ASN A 204 17.27 -1.98 -0.32
C ASN A 204 18.56 -1.58 0.41
N SER A 205 18.42 -0.99 1.59
CA SER A 205 19.57 -0.47 2.34
C SER A 205 20.53 -1.56 2.82
N HIS A 206 20.05 -2.75 3.23
CA HIS A 206 20.94 -3.86 3.61
C HIS A 206 21.87 -4.27 2.47
N SER A 207 21.36 -4.34 1.25
CA SER A 207 22.15 -4.60 0.04
C SER A 207 23.12 -3.44 -0.24
N LEU A 208 22.69 -2.19 -0.02
CA LEU A 208 23.52 -1.00 -0.16
C LEU A 208 24.69 -0.91 0.82
N PHE A 209 24.61 -1.47 2.02
CA PHE A 209 25.73 -1.43 2.96
C PHE A 209 26.61 -2.67 2.84
N SER A 210 26.04 -3.87 2.79
CA SER A 210 26.80 -5.12 2.74
C SER A 210 27.71 -5.24 1.51
N LYS A 211 27.24 -4.84 0.33
CA LYS A 211 27.98 -5.00 -0.94
C LYS A 211 29.01 -3.90 -1.17
N PHE A 212 28.86 -2.77 -0.50
CA PHE A 212 29.56 -1.54 -0.87
C PHE A 212 30.70 -1.21 0.11
N PHE A 213 30.93 -1.98 1.18
CA PHE A 213 32.02 -1.70 2.13
C PHE A 213 33.44 -1.69 1.52
N SER A 214 33.66 -2.25 0.32
CA SER A 214 34.97 -2.24 -0.35
C SER A 214 35.19 -1.06 -1.33
N GLU A 215 34.15 -0.53 -2.01
CA GLU A 215 34.30 0.56 -3.03
C GLU A 215 33.14 1.61 -3.06
N SER A 216 32.30 1.62 -2.01
CA SER A 216 30.94 2.18 -1.85
C SER A 216 30.60 3.56 -2.37
N GLY A 217 31.43 4.57 -2.09
CA GLY A 217 30.98 5.96 -2.20
C GLY A 217 30.58 6.33 -3.61
N LYS A 218 31.29 5.82 -4.62
CA LYS A 218 31.06 6.14 -6.03
C LYS A 218 29.74 5.58 -6.55
N LEU A 219 29.39 4.35 -6.19
CA LEU A 219 28.16 3.73 -6.67
C LEU A 219 26.92 4.38 -6.06
N VAL A 220 26.96 4.72 -4.77
CA VAL A 220 25.89 5.52 -4.14
C VAL A 220 25.74 6.85 -4.88
N MET A 221 26.84 7.55 -5.15
CA MET A 221 26.78 8.80 -5.90
C MET A 221 26.25 8.63 -7.33
N LYS A 222 26.63 7.56 -8.05
CA LYS A 222 26.13 7.24 -9.40
C LYS A 222 24.62 6.96 -9.40
N MET A 223 24.15 6.16 -8.44
CA MET A 223 22.73 5.87 -8.26
C MET A 223 21.93 7.16 -8.01
N PHE A 224 22.38 8.01 -7.07
CA PHE A 224 21.69 9.28 -6.83
C PHE A 224 21.80 10.26 -7.99
N GLN A 225 22.88 10.22 -8.77
CA GLN A 225 23.00 11.00 -9.99
C GLN A 225 21.92 10.60 -11.01
N GLN A 226 21.69 9.30 -11.22
CA GLN A 226 20.58 8.84 -12.08
C GLN A 226 19.22 9.30 -11.56
N ILE A 227 19.01 9.27 -10.24
CA ILE A 227 17.77 9.79 -9.63
C ILE A 227 17.63 11.30 -9.90
N HIS A 228 18.71 12.08 -9.79
CA HIS A 228 18.69 13.51 -10.11
C HIS A 228 18.37 13.75 -11.60
N GLU A 229 18.98 12.98 -12.51
CA GLU A 229 18.68 13.03 -13.94
C GLU A 229 17.20 12.74 -14.23
N MET A 230 16.61 11.75 -13.53
CA MET A 230 15.16 11.49 -13.64
C MET A 230 14.30 12.63 -13.08
N LEU A 231 14.80 13.36 -12.09
CA LEU A 231 14.11 14.50 -11.47
C LEU A 231 14.22 15.78 -12.29
N GLU A 232 15.12 15.87 -13.28
CA GLU A 232 15.20 17.02 -14.21
C GLU A 232 13.94 17.15 -15.06
N ASP A 233 13.21 16.06 -15.27
CA ASP A 233 11.90 16.06 -15.88
C ASP A 233 10.84 16.50 -14.87
N ASP A 234 10.43 17.77 -14.96
CA ASP A 234 9.43 18.37 -14.08
C ASP A 234 8.02 17.79 -14.31
N ASP A 235 7.76 17.12 -15.45
CA ASP A 235 6.49 16.43 -15.74
C ASP A 235 6.44 15.00 -15.15
N ALA A 236 7.54 14.53 -14.54
CA ALA A 236 7.65 13.22 -13.91
C ALA A 236 7.45 13.30 -12.38
N PHE A 237 6.58 12.45 -11.83
CA PHE A 237 6.56 12.19 -10.39
C PHE A 237 7.56 11.09 -10.02
N VAL A 238 8.51 11.35 -9.13
CA VAL A 238 9.50 10.35 -8.70
C VAL A 238 9.33 10.01 -7.23
N CYS A 239 9.04 8.74 -6.95
CA CYS A 239 9.00 8.19 -5.61
C CYS A 239 10.28 7.37 -5.34
N VAL A 240 11.06 7.77 -4.34
CA VAL A 240 12.25 7.02 -3.90
C VAL A 240 11.91 6.27 -2.61
N LEU A 241 11.90 4.94 -2.67
CA LEU A 241 11.68 4.06 -1.54
C LEU A 241 13.02 3.53 -1.01
N ILE A 242 13.36 3.82 0.24
CA ILE A 242 14.52 3.26 0.93
C ILE A 242 14.05 2.30 2.01
N ASP A 243 14.23 1.01 1.77
CA ASP A 243 13.76 -0.05 2.67
C ASP A 243 14.80 -0.34 3.76
N GLU A 244 14.36 -0.63 4.98
CA GLU A 244 15.17 -1.09 6.12
C GLU A 244 16.23 -0.09 6.62
N VAL A 245 15.87 1.19 6.75
CA VAL A 245 16.80 2.27 7.11
C VAL A 245 17.49 2.10 8.47
N GLU A 246 17.06 1.16 9.32
CA GLU A 246 17.78 0.73 10.52
C GLU A 246 19.22 0.25 10.22
N SER A 247 19.48 -0.25 9.00
CA SER A 247 20.81 -0.68 8.59
C SER A 247 21.83 0.47 8.61
N LEU A 248 21.37 1.71 8.38
CA LEU A 248 22.19 2.93 8.49
C LEU A 248 22.73 3.10 9.91
N SER A 249 21.85 2.93 10.88
CA SER A 249 22.16 3.08 12.29
C SER A 249 23.07 1.96 12.77
N ALA A 250 22.84 0.73 12.30
CA ALA A 250 23.68 -0.41 12.61
C ALA A 250 25.11 -0.20 12.08
N ALA A 251 25.27 0.17 10.81
CA ALA A 251 26.58 0.44 10.19
C ALA A 251 27.33 1.57 10.91
N ARG A 252 26.63 2.65 11.27
CA ARG A 252 27.23 3.76 12.01
C ARG A 252 27.69 3.35 13.40
N LYS A 253 26.89 2.56 14.13
CA LYS A 253 27.26 2.03 15.45
C LYS A 253 28.44 1.06 15.39
N ALA A 254 28.45 0.16 14.41
CA ALA A 254 29.53 -0.81 14.19
C ALA A 254 30.87 -0.13 13.84
N ALA A 255 30.82 0.95 13.05
CA ALA A 255 32.02 1.74 12.76
C ALA A 255 32.54 2.51 14.00
N LEU A 256 31.64 3.07 14.82
CA LEU A 256 32.02 3.75 16.07
C LEU A 256 32.60 2.80 17.12
N SER A 257 32.17 1.53 17.14
CA SER A 257 32.73 0.50 18.02
C SER A 257 34.02 -0.13 17.48
N GLY A 258 34.51 0.29 16.31
CA GLY A 258 35.71 -0.23 15.66
C GLY A 258 35.53 -1.64 15.07
N MET A 259 34.30 -2.14 14.97
CA MET A 259 33.98 -3.43 14.35
C MET A 259 33.96 -3.33 12.82
N GLU A 260 33.67 -2.15 12.28
CA GLU A 260 33.69 -1.86 10.85
C GLU A 260 34.59 -0.65 10.53
N PRO A 261 35.11 -0.55 9.29
CA PRO A 261 35.89 0.61 8.84
C PRO A 261 35.12 1.93 8.99
N SER A 262 35.84 3.03 9.26
CA SER A 262 35.27 4.38 9.33
C SER A 262 34.58 4.85 8.03
N ASP A 263 34.79 4.12 6.93
CA ASP A 263 34.17 4.39 5.64
C ASP A 263 32.64 4.20 5.68
N ALA A 264 32.10 3.35 6.55
CA ALA A 264 30.66 3.21 6.78
C ALA A 264 30.00 4.57 7.10
N ILE A 265 30.63 5.34 7.99
CA ILE A 265 30.14 6.65 8.43
C ILE A 265 30.15 7.64 7.26
N ARG A 266 31.15 7.56 6.38
CA ARG A 266 31.22 8.41 5.18
C ARG A 266 30.08 8.10 4.21
N VAL A 267 29.78 6.82 3.99
CA VAL A 267 28.67 6.39 3.11
C VAL A 267 27.33 6.85 3.69
N VAL A 268 27.09 6.66 4.98
CA VAL A 268 25.87 7.13 5.64
C VAL A 268 25.72 8.65 5.51
N ASN A 269 26.78 9.43 5.73
CA ASN A 269 26.74 10.88 5.57
C ASN A 269 26.52 11.30 4.10
N ALA A 270 27.12 10.59 3.14
CA ALA A 270 26.90 10.83 1.71
C ALA A 270 25.44 10.58 1.33
N LEU A 271 24.85 9.48 1.80
CA LEU A 271 23.43 9.17 1.62
C LEU A 271 22.53 10.27 2.19
N LEU A 272 22.74 10.68 3.44
CA LEU A 272 21.95 11.76 4.06
C LEU A 272 22.08 13.08 3.30
N THR A 273 23.27 13.37 2.78
CA THR A 273 23.50 14.56 1.94
C THR A 273 22.73 14.48 0.62
N GLN A 274 22.67 13.29 -0.01
CA GLN A 274 21.89 13.09 -1.21
C GLN A 274 20.38 13.22 -0.95
N LEU A 275 19.87 12.67 0.17
CA LEU A 275 18.48 12.86 0.58
C LEU A 275 18.13 14.34 0.76
N ASP A 276 19.04 15.13 1.35
CA ASP A 276 18.89 16.57 1.50
C ASP A 276 18.81 17.32 0.16
N GLN A 277 19.49 16.82 -0.87
CA GLN A 277 19.43 17.38 -2.22
C GLN A 277 18.14 16.99 -2.92
N LEU A 278 17.75 15.72 -2.87
CA LEU A 278 16.53 15.21 -3.50
C LEU A 278 15.30 15.97 -3.01
N ARG A 279 15.11 16.08 -1.69
CA ARG A 279 13.89 16.67 -1.09
C ARG A 279 13.60 18.11 -1.52
N LYS A 280 14.58 18.83 -2.07
CA LYS A 280 14.42 20.19 -2.60
C LYS A 280 13.60 20.20 -3.90
N ARG A 281 13.59 19.12 -4.67
CA ARG A 281 12.82 18.99 -5.92
C ARG A 281 11.33 18.86 -5.59
N LYS A 282 10.47 19.55 -6.35
CA LYS A 282 9.01 19.60 -6.09
C LYS A 282 8.28 18.32 -6.49
N ASN A 283 8.89 17.55 -7.39
CA ASN A 283 8.36 16.34 -7.99
C ASN A 283 8.89 15.04 -7.36
N VAL A 284 9.52 15.14 -6.17
CA VAL A 284 10.01 13.97 -5.43
C VAL A 284 9.19 13.68 -4.17
N LEU A 285 9.01 12.39 -3.89
CA LEU A 285 8.60 11.87 -2.58
C LEU A 285 9.62 10.83 -2.11
N ILE A 286 10.06 10.94 -0.86
CA ILE A 286 10.96 9.96 -0.26
C ILE A 286 10.19 9.15 0.77
N LEU A 287 10.05 7.84 0.52
CA LEU A 287 9.42 6.89 1.41
C LEU A 287 10.50 6.02 2.04
N THR A 288 10.43 5.80 3.35
CA THR A 288 11.41 4.99 4.06
C THR A 288 10.72 4.02 5.00
N THR A 289 11.32 2.85 5.20
CA THR A 289 10.78 1.85 6.13
C THR A 289 11.80 1.48 7.19
N SER A 290 11.32 1.14 8.40
CA SER A 290 12.17 0.51 9.39
C SER A 290 11.49 -0.59 10.20
N ASN A 291 12.19 -1.69 10.46
CA ASN A 291 11.69 -2.75 11.34
C ASN A 291 11.95 -2.50 12.82
N ILE A 292 12.80 -1.53 13.17
CA ILE A 292 13.18 -1.25 14.56
C ILE A 292 12.61 0.10 14.99
N THR A 293 11.72 0.09 15.98
CA THR A 293 11.05 1.29 16.48
C THR A 293 11.98 2.24 17.23
N GLU A 294 13.07 1.75 17.84
CA GLU A 294 13.92 2.54 18.74
C GLU A 294 15.32 2.87 18.21
N ALA A 295 15.81 2.15 17.18
CA ALA A 295 17.21 2.18 16.78
C ALA A 295 17.47 2.90 15.44
N ILE A 296 16.74 3.97 15.15
CA ILE A 296 16.91 4.75 13.91
C ILE A 296 17.86 5.95 14.16
N ASP A 297 18.61 6.33 13.13
CA ASP A 297 19.62 7.38 13.22
C ASP A 297 18.97 8.75 13.47
N VAL A 298 19.46 9.47 14.48
CA VAL A 298 18.90 10.78 14.86
C VAL A 298 18.97 11.78 13.72
N ALA A 299 20.07 11.80 12.95
CA ALA A 299 20.19 12.72 11.82
C ALA A 299 19.19 12.37 10.72
N PHE A 300 18.86 11.10 10.53
CA PHE A 300 17.79 10.71 9.61
C PHE A 300 16.41 11.17 10.13
N ILE A 301 16.11 10.92 11.41
CA ILE A 301 14.84 11.28 12.08
C ILE A 301 14.50 12.78 11.97
N ASP A 302 15.51 13.65 12.01
CA ASP A 302 15.34 15.11 11.90
C ASP A 302 14.90 15.56 10.49
N ARG A 303 15.08 14.72 9.47
CA ARG A 303 14.68 14.99 8.08
C ARG A 303 13.31 14.46 7.72
N VAL A 304 12.71 13.67 8.61
CA VAL A 304 11.43 13.01 8.41
C VAL A 304 10.28 13.92 8.83
N ASP A 305 9.38 14.17 7.90
CA ASP A 305 8.13 14.91 8.13
C ASP A 305 7.08 14.03 8.83
N ILE A 306 6.89 12.82 8.33
CA ILE A 306 5.88 11.88 8.84
C ILE A 306 6.56 10.68 9.45
N LYS A 307 6.26 10.41 10.73
CA LYS A 307 6.65 9.18 11.41
C LYS A 307 5.39 8.37 11.65
N GLN A 308 5.15 7.38 10.81
CA GLN A 308 3.97 6.53 10.89
C GLN A 308 4.34 5.17 11.47
N PHE A 309 3.83 4.90 12.67
CA PHE A 309 3.89 3.56 13.24
C PHE A 309 2.87 2.64 12.56
N ILE A 310 3.32 1.46 12.13
CA ILE A 310 2.48 0.41 11.54
C ILE A 310 2.37 -0.74 12.57
N PRO A 311 1.24 -0.83 13.30
CA PRO A 311 1.06 -1.85 14.32
C PRO A 311 0.85 -3.25 13.70
N PRO A 312 1.01 -4.33 14.50
CA PRO A 312 0.45 -5.62 14.13
C PRO A 312 -1.09 -5.52 13.96
N PRO A 313 -1.70 -6.38 13.13
CA PRO A 313 -3.13 -6.29 12.83
C PRO A 313 -4.00 -6.61 14.06
N SER A 314 -5.02 -5.77 14.32
CA SER A 314 -6.01 -6.08 15.36
C SER A 314 -6.85 -7.30 14.99
N HIS A 315 -7.69 -7.77 15.90
CA HIS A 315 -8.62 -8.87 15.65
C HIS A 315 -9.50 -8.62 14.42
N ARG A 316 -9.99 -7.39 14.22
CA ARG A 316 -10.80 -6.99 13.06
C ARG A 316 -9.99 -7.07 11.75
N ALA A 317 -8.79 -6.48 11.73
CA ALA A 317 -7.89 -6.58 10.58
C ALA A 317 -7.50 -8.04 10.27
N ARG A 318 -7.23 -8.87 11.30
CA ARG A 318 -6.94 -10.30 11.11
C ARG A 318 -8.11 -11.03 10.46
N TYR A 319 -9.33 -10.78 10.93
CA TYR A 319 -10.54 -11.35 10.33
C TYR A 319 -10.68 -10.92 8.88
N ALA A 320 -10.57 -9.62 8.60
CA ALA A 320 -10.71 -9.08 7.24
C ALA A 320 -9.64 -9.63 6.28
N ILE A 321 -8.38 -9.78 6.73
CA ILE A 321 -7.32 -10.42 5.94
C ILE A 321 -7.70 -11.87 5.62
N LEU A 322 -8.06 -12.68 6.61
CA LEU A 322 -8.42 -14.08 6.40
C LEU A 322 -9.67 -14.22 5.53
N SER A 323 -10.68 -13.39 5.76
CA SER A 323 -11.92 -13.35 4.96
C SER A 323 -11.63 -13.00 3.50
N SER A 324 -10.74 -12.03 3.24
CA SER A 324 -10.30 -11.71 1.87
C SER A 324 -9.63 -12.90 1.18
N CYS A 325 -8.80 -13.64 1.91
CA CYS A 325 -8.16 -14.85 1.38
C CYS A 325 -9.16 -15.96 1.07
N LEU A 326 -10.14 -16.22 1.95
CA LEU A 326 -11.17 -17.23 1.69
C LEU A 326 -12.07 -16.82 0.52
N THR A 327 -12.41 -15.53 0.42
CA THR A 327 -13.19 -14.99 -0.70
C THR A 327 -12.48 -15.21 -2.03
N GLU A 328 -11.17 -14.96 -2.10
CA GLU A 328 -10.35 -15.27 -3.28
C GLU A 328 -10.41 -16.76 -3.63
N LEU A 329 -10.23 -17.65 -2.64
CA LEU A 329 -10.28 -19.10 -2.86
C LEU A 329 -11.67 -19.60 -3.30
N ILE A 330 -12.75 -18.97 -2.83
CA ILE A 330 -14.13 -19.22 -3.29
C ILE A 330 -14.28 -18.79 -4.76
N GLN A 331 -13.81 -17.59 -5.11
CA GLN A 331 -13.85 -17.08 -6.48
C GLN A 331 -13.07 -17.98 -7.45
N LYS A 332 -11.93 -18.53 -7.02
CA LYS A 332 -11.13 -19.49 -7.78
C LYS A 332 -11.64 -20.94 -7.71
N ARG A 333 -12.76 -21.18 -7.03
CA ARG A 333 -13.41 -22.49 -6.88
C ARG A 333 -12.54 -23.57 -6.21
N ILE A 334 -11.57 -23.14 -5.39
CA ILE A 334 -10.82 -24.02 -4.48
C ILE A 334 -11.70 -24.33 -3.25
N ILE A 335 -12.47 -23.33 -2.82
CA ILE A 335 -13.53 -23.48 -1.83
C ILE A 335 -14.87 -23.41 -2.58
N GLU A 336 -15.80 -24.30 -2.25
CA GLU A 336 -17.15 -24.30 -2.81
C GLU A 336 -17.91 -23.03 -2.43
N GLN A 337 -18.81 -22.55 -3.30
CA GLN A 337 -19.66 -21.41 -2.96
C GLN A 337 -20.54 -21.75 -1.76
N PRO A 338 -20.45 -21.00 -0.66
CA PRO A 338 -21.28 -21.25 0.51
C PRO A 338 -22.73 -20.79 0.25
N GLU A 339 -23.69 -21.39 0.96
CA GLU A 339 -25.10 -20.96 0.92
C GLU A 339 -25.25 -19.51 1.39
N THR A 340 -24.46 -19.11 2.39
CA THR A 340 -24.39 -17.75 2.91
C THR A 340 -22.98 -17.19 2.77
N PRO A 341 -22.81 -15.98 2.20
CA PRO A 341 -21.50 -15.37 2.07
C PRO A 341 -20.89 -15.02 3.44
N LEU A 342 -19.57 -14.90 3.49
CA LEU A 342 -18.87 -14.36 4.65
C LEU A 342 -19.31 -12.90 4.86
N VAL A 343 -19.61 -12.55 6.11
CA VAL A 343 -20.13 -11.22 6.47
C VAL A 343 -19.01 -10.29 6.91
N ASP A 344 -19.22 -8.99 6.83
CA ASP A 344 -18.26 -8.02 7.36
C ASP A 344 -18.18 -8.10 8.90
N TYR A 345 -17.02 -7.76 9.46
CA TYR A 345 -16.82 -7.79 10.92
C TYR A 345 -17.80 -6.89 11.68
N ARG A 346 -18.29 -5.81 11.07
CA ARG A 346 -19.27 -4.91 11.70
C ARG A 346 -20.60 -5.59 11.93
N GLU A 347 -21.02 -6.43 10.98
CA GLU A 347 -22.20 -7.27 11.16
C GLU A 347 -21.95 -8.25 12.32
N ILE A 348 -20.78 -8.89 12.37
CA ILE A 348 -20.41 -9.81 13.46
C ILE A 348 -20.49 -9.10 14.82
N ASP A 349 -19.94 -7.90 14.94
CA ASP A 349 -19.96 -7.10 16.17
C ASP A 349 -21.41 -6.87 16.65
N LEU A 350 -22.34 -6.55 15.75
CA LEU A 350 -23.77 -6.40 16.08
C LEU A 350 -24.41 -7.69 16.63
N TYR A 351 -23.96 -8.86 16.17
CA TYR A 351 -24.50 -10.16 16.59
C TYR A 351 -23.81 -10.77 17.81
N THR A 352 -22.61 -10.31 18.19
CA THR A 352 -21.98 -10.71 19.46
C THR A 352 -22.71 -10.14 20.70
N CYS A 353 -23.69 -9.25 20.51
CA CYS A 353 -24.60 -8.83 21.57
C CYS A 353 -25.59 -9.94 21.96
N PRO A 354 -25.92 -10.09 23.27
CA PRO A 354 -26.70 -11.22 23.80
C PRO A 354 -28.15 -11.38 23.28
N THR A 355 -28.64 -10.45 22.45
CA THR A 355 -30.00 -10.43 21.91
C THR A 355 -30.12 -10.87 20.45
N GLY A 356 -29.02 -11.12 19.73
CA GLY A 356 -29.02 -11.52 18.32
C GLY A 356 -29.05 -13.03 18.10
N GLY A 357 -30.10 -13.55 17.45
CA GLY A 357 -30.14 -14.96 17.03
C GLY A 357 -29.17 -15.24 15.87
N MET A 358 -28.28 -16.21 16.03
CA MET A 358 -27.23 -16.59 15.07
C MET A 358 -27.62 -17.78 14.18
N GLN A 359 -28.74 -17.73 13.47
CA GLN A 359 -29.07 -18.79 12.50
C GLN A 359 -28.45 -18.49 11.12
N GLY A 360 -27.66 -19.42 10.58
CA GLY A 360 -27.16 -19.37 9.21
C GLY A 360 -25.87 -18.56 8.98
N ARG A 361 -25.08 -18.24 10.02
CA ARG A 361 -23.80 -17.50 9.88
C ARG A 361 -22.64 -18.14 10.66
N GLU A 362 -22.68 -19.47 10.80
CA GLU A 362 -21.74 -20.22 11.65
C GLU A 362 -20.29 -20.11 11.14
N GLU A 363 -20.08 -20.11 9.83
CA GLU A 363 -18.78 -20.06 9.17
C GLU A 363 -18.06 -18.74 9.45
N SER A 364 -18.80 -17.62 9.40
CA SER A 364 -18.25 -16.30 9.70
C SER A 364 -17.81 -16.19 11.16
N LEU A 365 -18.56 -16.79 12.09
CA LEU A 365 -18.22 -16.83 13.51
C LEU A 365 -17.04 -17.76 13.81
N GLN A 366 -16.95 -18.89 13.11
CA GLN A 366 -15.78 -19.76 13.20
C GLN A 366 -14.52 -19.04 12.71
N LEU A 367 -14.61 -18.36 11.57
CA LEU A 367 -13.50 -17.56 11.06
C LEU A 367 -13.11 -16.43 12.01
N TRP A 368 -14.09 -15.78 12.65
CA TRP A 368 -13.86 -14.77 13.69
C TRP A 368 -13.07 -15.33 14.87
N LYS A 369 -13.41 -16.55 15.34
CA LYS A 369 -12.65 -17.24 16.40
C LYS A 369 -11.22 -17.57 15.95
N VAL A 370 -11.05 -18.10 14.73
CA VAL A 370 -9.73 -18.38 14.15
C VAL A 370 -8.88 -17.11 14.05
N ALA A 371 -9.49 -15.98 13.66
CA ALA A 371 -8.81 -14.69 13.66
C ALA A 371 -8.39 -14.25 15.08
N GLY A 372 -9.20 -14.56 16.09
CA GLY A 372 -8.85 -14.36 17.51
C GLY A 372 -7.60 -15.15 17.88
N ASP A 373 -7.56 -16.43 17.49
CA ASP A 373 -6.41 -17.29 17.72
C ASP A 373 -5.14 -16.81 17.00
N CYS A 374 -5.23 -16.00 15.94
CA CYS A 374 -4.06 -15.48 15.24
C CYS A 374 -3.37 -14.28 15.94
N GLU A 375 -3.62 -14.04 17.23
CA GLU A 375 -2.95 -12.99 17.99
C GLU A 375 -1.41 -13.11 17.91
N GLY A 376 -0.72 -11.97 17.71
CA GLY A 376 0.73 -11.92 17.50
C GLY A 376 1.21 -12.33 16.11
N PHE A 377 0.32 -12.68 15.17
CA PHE A 377 0.71 -12.98 13.79
C PHE A 377 0.85 -11.70 12.98
N SER A 378 1.89 -11.63 12.14
CA SER A 378 2.08 -10.55 11.19
C SER A 378 1.18 -10.73 9.97
N GLY A 379 0.94 -9.65 9.22
CA GLY A 379 0.19 -9.72 7.95
C GLY A 379 0.75 -10.74 6.97
N ARG A 380 2.09 -10.84 6.89
CA ARG A 380 2.79 -11.87 6.08
C ARG A 380 2.42 -13.29 6.52
N THR A 381 2.41 -13.58 7.82
CA THR A 381 2.02 -14.90 8.32
C THR A 381 0.56 -15.18 8.04
N LEU A 382 -0.34 -14.21 8.28
CA LEU A 382 -1.77 -14.36 8.02
C LEU A 382 -2.07 -14.73 6.56
N ARG A 383 -1.43 -14.06 5.60
CA ARG A 383 -1.58 -14.36 4.17
C ARG A 383 -0.95 -15.69 3.74
N LYS A 384 -0.05 -16.26 4.54
CA LYS A 384 0.54 -17.59 4.33
C LYS A 384 -0.35 -18.73 4.85
N LEU A 385 -1.18 -18.48 5.87
CA LEU A 385 -2.00 -19.50 6.51
C LEU A 385 -2.94 -20.26 5.56
N PRO A 386 -3.65 -19.63 4.60
CA PRO A 386 -4.50 -20.36 3.67
C PRO A 386 -3.72 -21.42 2.88
N PHE A 387 -2.51 -21.08 2.41
CA PHE A 387 -1.66 -22.04 1.71
C PHE A 387 -1.26 -23.21 2.61
N LEU A 388 -0.86 -22.94 3.86
CA LEU A 388 -0.50 -23.98 4.83
C LEU A 388 -1.71 -24.86 5.19
N ALA A 389 -2.88 -24.27 5.34
CA ALA A 389 -4.14 -24.96 5.60
C ALA A 389 -4.44 -25.96 4.49
N HIS A 390 -4.39 -25.50 3.23
CA HIS A 390 -4.62 -26.36 2.08
C HIS A 390 -3.55 -27.45 1.94
N ALA A 391 -2.27 -27.10 2.10
CA ALA A 391 -1.16 -28.01 1.88
C ALA A 391 -1.11 -29.17 2.90
N PHE A 392 -1.44 -28.89 4.17
CA PHE A 392 -1.26 -29.86 5.24
C PHE A 392 -2.55 -30.49 5.77
N PHE A 393 -3.70 -29.85 5.59
CA PHE A 393 -4.94 -30.25 6.25
C PHE A 393 -6.14 -30.41 5.31
N VAL A 394 -5.98 -30.10 4.02
CA VAL A 394 -7.01 -30.36 3.00
C VAL A 394 -6.51 -31.48 2.08
N SER A 395 -7.27 -32.57 2.00
CA SER A 395 -6.88 -33.76 1.22
C SER A 395 -7.41 -33.77 -0.21
N SER A 396 -8.30 -32.84 -0.57
CA SER A 396 -8.98 -32.75 -1.86
C SER A 396 -8.65 -31.45 -2.59
N ASN A 397 -8.84 -31.43 -3.91
CA ASN A 397 -8.65 -30.22 -4.72
C ASN A 397 -9.73 -29.15 -4.47
N THR A 398 -10.88 -29.56 -3.96
CA THR A 398 -11.99 -28.69 -3.58
C THR A 398 -12.43 -29.00 -2.16
N SER A 399 -12.90 -28.00 -1.43
CA SER A 399 -13.36 -28.17 -0.06
C SER A 399 -14.53 -27.25 0.27
N THR A 400 -15.37 -27.65 1.22
CA THR A 400 -16.43 -26.78 1.73
C THR A 400 -15.82 -25.67 2.60
N LEU A 401 -16.48 -24.51 2.67
CA LEU A 401 -16.03 -23.41 3.53
C LEU A 401 -15.83 -23.86 4.99
N ARG A 402 -16.74 -24.67 5.51
CA ARG A 402 -16.67 -25.24 6.86
C ARG A 402 -15.48 -26.18 7.08
N ALA A 403 -15.16 -27.02 6.11
CA ALA A 403 -13.98 -27.88 6.20
C ALA A 403 -12.69 -27.04 6.14
N TYR A 404 -12.69 -26.00 5.30
CA TYR A 404 -11.53 -25.14 5.14
C TYR A 404 -11.26 -24.26 6.38
N THR A 405 -12.30 -23.74 7.03
CA THR A 405 -12.13 -22.99 8.30
C THR A 405 -11.56 -23.88 9.41
N GLN A 406 -11.92 -25.16 9.46
CA GLN A 406 -11.32 -26.14 10.36
C GLN A 406 -9.85 -26.41 10.03
N ALA A 407 -9.53 -26.65 8.75
CA ALA A 407 -8.15 -26.80 8.29
C ALA A 407 -7.29 -25.55 8.60
N LEU A 408 -7.87 -24.36 8.46
CA LEU A 408 -7.23 -23.09 8.81
C LEU A 408 -6.96 -23.01 10.32
N SER A 409 -7.91 -23.40 11.16
CA SER A 409 -7.71 -23.50 12.61
C SER A 409 -6.56 -24.44 12.96
N MET A 410 -6.45 -25.60 12.30
CA MET A 410 -5.34 -26.54 12.51
C MET A 410 -3.99 -25.95 12.09
N ALA A 411 -3.96 -25.23 10.96
CA ALA A 411 -2.76 -24.54 10.49
C ALA A 411 -2.28 -23.45 11.46
N VAL A 412 -3.21 -22.70 12.08
CA VAL A 412 -2.87 -21.70 13.10
C VAL A 412 -2.22 -22.35 14.32
N GLN A 413 -2.75 -23.49 14.80
CA GLN A 413 -2.18 -24.19 15.94
C GLN A 413 -0.79 -24.79 15.64
N ALA A 414 -0.60 -25.32 14.42
CA ALA A 414 0.69 -25.79 13.95
C ALA A 414 1.72 -24.64 13.88
N GLU A 415 1.34 -23.48 13.34
CA GLU A 415 2.21 -22.32 13.25
C GLU A 415 2.58 -21.75 14.63
N LYS A 416 1.63 -21.72 15.59
CA LYS A 416 1.93 -21.36 16.98
C LYS A 416 2.94 -22.31 17.62
N SER A 417 2.75 -23.61 17.41
CA SER A 417 3.64 -24.64 17.94
C SER A 417 5.05 -24.51 17.36
N ASN A 418 5.17 -24.27 16.06
CA ASN A 418 6.44 -24.03 15.38
C ASN A 418 7.15 -22.78 15.94
N ARG A 419 6.42 -21.69 16.14
CA ARG A 419 6.98 -20.46 16.74
C ARG A 419 7.47 -20.67 18.16
N ALA A 420 6.75 -21.44 18.97
CA ALA A 420 7.16 -21.79 20.32
C ALA A 420 8.43 -22.65 20.32
N MET A 421 8.57 -23.59 19.38
CA MET A 421 9.79 -24.42 19.24
C MET A 421 11.01 -23.64 18.77
N VAL A 422 10.82 -22.62 17.93
CA VAL A 422 11.91 -21.79 17.37
C VAL A 422 12.32 -20.64 18.31
N GLY A 423 11.64 -20.46 19.45
CA GLY A 423 11.98 -19.43 20.44
C GLY A 423 11.55 -18.00 20.08
N LEU A 424 10.68 -17.84 19.09
CA LEU A 424 10.14 -16.53 18.65
C LEU A 424 8.99 -16.02 19.57
N GLY A 425 8.88 -16.57 20.78
CA GLY A 425 7.88 -16.21 21.79
C GLY A 425 8.41 -15.33 22.92
N GLY A 426 9.51 -14.60 22.70
CA GLY A 426 10.07 -13.65 23.66
C GLY A 426 9.81 -12.21 23.22
N ASP A 427 8.73 -11.64 23.75
CA ASP A 427 8.60 -10.30 24.34
C ASP A 427 7.14 -9.85 24.23
N MET A 428 6.46 -9.95 25.39
CA MET A 428 5.14 -9.38 25.67
C MET A 428 5.19 -7.86 25.74
#